data_AF-A0A699IDQ7-F1
#
_entry.id   AF-A0A699IDQ7-F1
#
_cell.length_a   1.000
_cell.length_b   1.000
_cell.length_c   1.000
_cell.angle_alpha   90.00
_cell.angle_beta   90.00
_cell.angle_gamma   90.00
#
_symmetry.space_group_name_H-M   'P 1'
#
loop_
_entity.id
_entity.type
_entity.pdbx_description
1 polymer ?
#
loop_
_entity_poly.entity_id
_entity_poly.type
_entity_poly.pdbx_seq_one_letter_code
_entity_poly.pdbx_strand_id
1 'polypeptide(L)'
;MMLSGGSDAPIIPIGLGGFVACNTLSERNSDPTKASRPWDAARGAKIYAEFLGGSFTCDAYHMTEPHPDGTGITLCIEKALSQSGVAREDVNYINAHATSTLSGDINEYEAIIRCFGENSELKINSTKSMIGHLLGASGAVEAVATVKAIQTGWLHPNINLENPDVGVDKNMLVGGTKERCDIKVALSNSFGFGGHNSSILFAPYKDQ
;
A
#
# COMPACT_ATOMS: atom_id res chain seq x y z
N MET A 1 7.41 30.42 -14.82
CA MET A 1 7.83 30.37 -13.41
C MET A 1 6.80 29.50 -12.70
N MET A 2 7.20 28.34 -12.19
CA MET A 2 6.31 27.37 -11.56
C MET A 2 6.67 27.31 -10.08
N LEU A 3 5.72 27.67 -9.22
CA LEU A 3 5.83 27.50 -7.77
C LEU A 3 4.96 26.30 -7.41
N SER A 4 5.60 25.22 -6.98
CA SER A 4 4.97 24.05 -6.39
C SER A 4 5.34 24.00 -4.90
N GLY A 5 4.38 23.60 -4.06
CA GLY A 5 4.55 23.42 -2.62
C GLY A 5 3.47 22.49 -2.09
N GLY A 6 3.74 21.82 -0.97
CA GLY A 6 2.79 20.98 -0.23
C GLY A 6 2.58 21.52 1.18
N SER A 7 1.39 21.29 1.74
CA SER A 7 1.05 21.65 3.12
C SER A 7 0.45 20.43 3.81
N ASP A 8 0.89 20.16 5.04
CA ASP A 8 0.36 19.12 5.91
C ASP A 8 0.16 19.70 7.33
N ALA A 9 -0.85 19.22 8.05
CA ALA A 9 -1.14 19.60 9.44
C ALA A 9 -1.42 18.35 10.29
N PRO A 10 -0.44 17.44 10.45
CA PRO A 10 -0.68 16.10 11.01
C PRO A 10 -0.79 16.08 12.55
N ILE A 11 -0.77 17.24 13.22
CA ILE A 11 -0.88 17.36 14.69
C ILE A 11 -2.35 17.33 15.11
N ILE A 12 -3.03 16.23 14.78
CA ILE A 12 -4.37 15.90 15.26
C ILE A 12 -4.36 14.49 15.88
N PRO A 13 -5.22 14.17 16.85
CA PRO A 13 -5.15 12.90 17.59
C PRO A 13 -5.13 11.65 16.69
N ILE A 14 -5.84 11.67 15.56
CA ILE A 14 -5.85 10.55 14.60
C ILE A 14 -4.55 10.44 13.79
N GLY A 15 -3.98 11.57 13.35
CA GLY A 15 -2.71 11.62 12.62
C GLY A 15 -1.54 11.23 13.53
N LEU A 16 -1.49 11.82 14.73
CA LEU A 16 -0.52 11.49 15.76
C LEU A 16 -0.64 10.02 16.19
N GLY A 17 -1.87 9.51 16.37
CA GLY A 17 -2.13 8.11 16.70
C GLY A 17 -1.58 7.14 15.65
N GLY A 18 -1.65 7.48 14.37
CA GLY A 18 -1.03 6.72 13.28
C GLY A 18 0.50 6.63 13.42
N PHE A 19 1.18 7.76 13.64
CA PHE A 19 2.63 7.79 13.82
C PHE A 19 3.09 7.11 15.13
N VAL A 20 2.30 7.22 16.22
CA VAL A 20 2.51 6.49 17.48
C VAL A 20 2.35 4.98 17.30
N ALA A 21 1.30 4.52 16.60
CA ALA A 21 1.07 3.10 16.33
C ALA A 21 2.17 2.45 15.45
N CYS A 22 2.87 3.30 14.70
CA CYS A 22 4.02 2.94 13.90
C CYS A 22 5.36 3.29 14.59
N ASN A 23 5.39 3.53 15.91
CA ASN A 23 6.47 4.18 16.69
C ASN A 23 7.55 4.88 15.84
N THR A 24 7.08 5.82 15.03
CA THR A 24 7.90 6.67 14.14
C THR A 24 8.24 7.99 14.85
N LEU A 25 7.51 8.31 15.92
CA LEU A 25 7.79 9.44 16.79
C LEU A 25 8.86 9.05 17.82
N SER A 26 9.71 10.01 18.17
CA SER A 26 10.61 9.86 19.31
C SER A 26 9.80 9.67 20.60
N GLU A 27 10.05 8.58 21.32
CA GLU A 27 9.46 8.31 22.64
C GLU A 27 10.17 9.09 23.78
N ARG A 28 11.16 9.94 23.45
CA ARG A 28 11.94 10.76 24.40
C ARG A 28 11.11 11.93 24.94
N ASN A 29 10.11 11.61 25.75
CA ASN A 29 9.21 12.58 26.37
C ASN A 29 9.87 13.36 27.51
N SER A 30 10.97 12.85 28.08
CA SER A 30 11.69 13.49 29.18
C SER A 30 12.52 14.71 28.78
N ASP A 31 12.82 14.89 27.48
CA ASP A 31 13.56 16.04 26.96
C ASP A 31 13.10 16.36 25.52
N PRO A 32 11.93 17.02 25.37
CA PRO A 32 11.30 17.26 24.07
C PRO A 32 12.16 18.11 23.13
N THR A 33 12.97 19.00 23.69
CA THR A 33 13.86 19.89 22.91
C THR A 33 14.97 19.14 22.18
N LYS A 34 15.27 17.91 22.61
CA LYS A 34 16.26 17.01 21.98
C LYS A 34 15.64 15.74 21.41
N ALA A 35 14.32 15.71 21.21
CA ALA A 35 13.63 14.53 20.65
C ALA A 35 13.95 14.31 19.16
N SER A 36 14.20 15.38 18.39
CA SER A 36 14.62 15.28 16.99
C SER A 36 16.15 15.21 16.89
N ARG A 37 16.68 14.07 16.45
CA ARG A 37 18.14 13.76 16.46
C ARG A 37 18.59 13.14 15.13
N PRO A 38 18.50 13.86 14.00
CA PRO A 38 19.00 13.37 12.74
C PRO A 38 20.51 13.07 12.87
N TRP A 39 20.96 11.96 12.25
CA TRP A 39 22.36 11.50 12.16
C TRP A 39 23.02 10.96 13.45
N ASP A 40 22.33 10.90 14.59
CA ASP A 40 22.88 10.31 15.83
C ASP A 40 23.01 8.77 15.72
N ALA A 41 24.06 8.14 16.28
CA ALA A 41 24.28 6.70 16.13
C ALA A 41 23.33 5.84 17.00
N ALA A 42 22.86 6.38 18.13
CA ALA A 42 22.04 5.65 19.10
C ALA A 42 20.59 6.18 19.09
N ARG A 43 19.94 6.14 17.93
CA ARG A 43 18.54 6.62 17.80
C ARG A 43 17.52 5.61 18.34
N GLY A 44 17.90 4.32 18.44
CA GLY A 44 17.03 3.25 18.93
C GLY A 44 15.73 3.10 18.14
N ALA A 45 15.69 3.58 16.88
CA ALA A 45 14.48 3.59 16.09
C ALA A 45 14.13 2.16 15.65
N LYS A 46 12.93 1.71 16.01
CA LYS A 46 12.42 0.42 15.56
C LYS A 46 12.22 0.46 14.04
N ILE A 47 12.74 -0.54 13.34
CA ILE A 47 12.50 -0.71 11.91
C ILE A 47 11.19 -1.49 11.75
N TYR A 48 10.26 -0.93 10.98
CA TYR A 48 8.91 -1.49 10.83
C TYR A 48 8.82 -2.46 9.65
N ALA A 49 9.46 -2.10 8.56
CA ALA A 49 9.58 -2.84 7.32
C ALA A 49 10.73 -2.21 6.51
N GLU A 50 11.22 -2.93 5.53
CA GLU A 50 12.15 -2.41 4.52
C GLU A 50 11.35 -1.89 3.32
N PHE A 51 11.67 -0.70 2.82
CA PHE A 51 11.14 -0.20 1.55
C PHE A 51 12.05 -0.68 0.43
N LEU A 52 11.54 -1.57 -0.42
CA LEU A 52 12.33 -2.19 -1.47
C LEU A 52 12.38 -1.34 -2.74
N GLY A 53 11.34 -0.54 -2.98
CA GLY A 53 11.22 0.29 -4.16
C GLY A 53 9.77 0.60 -4.49
N GLY A 54 9.56 1.43 -5.50
CA GLY A 54 8.23 1.80 -5.94
C GLY A 54 8.28 2.71 -7.16
N SER A 55 7.17 2.80 -7.86
CA SER A 55 7.07 3.57 -9.08
C SER A 55 5.77 4.35 -9.14
N PHE A 56 5.72 5.31 -10.07
CA PHE A 56 4.51 6.03 -10.44
C PHE A 56 4.41 6.14 -11.97
N THR A 57 3.18 6.16 -12.47
CA THR A 57 2.86 6.33 -13.90
C THR A 57 1.67 7.26 -14.07
N CYS A 58 1.43 7.69 -15.32
CA CYS A 58 0.26 8.46 -15.71
C CYS A 58 -0.38 7.81 -16.93
N ASP A 59 -1.69 7.52 -16.88
CA ASP A 59 -2.40 6.90 -18.00
C ASP A 59 -2.53 7.81 -19.22
N ALA A 60 -2.50 9.15 -19.00
CA ALA A 60 -2.74 10.16 -20.04
C ALA A 60 -4.00 9.92 -20.89
N TYR A 61 -5.03 9.31 -20.28
CA TYR A 61 -6.24 8.83 -20.96
C TYR A 61 -7.48 9.66 -20.60
N HIS A 62 -7.90 9.63 -19.33
CA HIS A 62 -9.12 10.29 -18.87
C HIS A 62 -8.92 10.90 -17.47
N MET A 63 -9.76 11.87 -17.12
CA MET A 63 -9.64 12.59 -15.84
C MET A 63 -10.07 11.75 -14.65
N THR A 64 -11.06 10.87 -14.78
CA THR A 64 -11.63 10.12 -13.65
C THR A 64 -11.59 8.62 -13.83
N GLU A 65 -11.31 8.15 -15.05
CA GLU A 65 -11.32 6.72 -15.38
C GLU A 65 -9.90 6.27 -15.68
N PRO A 66 -9.49 5.08 -15.19
CA PRO A 66 -8.22 4.50 -15.60
C PRO A 66 -8.28 4.10 -17.08
N HIS A 67 -7.12 3.83 -17.66
CA HIS A 67 -7.06 3.22 -18.98
C HIS A 67 -7.88 1.89 -18.99
N PRO A 68 -8.76 1.65 -19.99
CA PRO A 68 -9.64 0.47 -20.01
C PRO A 68 -8.89 -0.86 -19.91
N ASP A 69 -7.72 -0.94 -20.53
CA ASP A 69 -6.88 -2.15 -20.53
C ASP A 69 -6.01 -2.30 -19.25
N GLY A 70 -6.13 -1.40 -18.26
CA GLY A 70 -5.29 -1.43 -17.04
C GLY A 70 -3.79 -1.27 -17.29
N THR A 71 -3.40 -0.78 -18.48
CA THR A 71 -2.01 -0.74 -18.95
C THR A 71 -1.11 0.14 -18.09
N GLY A 72 -1.60 1.30 -17.65
CA GLY A 72 -0.81 2.18 -16.78
C GLY A 72 -0.63 1.63 -15.37
N ILE A 73 -1.61 0.88 -14.87
CA ILE A 73 -1.51 0.15 -13.59
C ILE A 73 -0.48 -0.98 -13.72
N THR A 74 -0.59 -1.80 -14.77
CA THR A 74 0.38 -2.88 -15.05
C THR A 74 1.79 -2.31 -15.18
N LEU A 75 1.98 -1.26 -15.98
CA LEU A 75 3.26 -0.59 -16.14
C LEU A 75 3.82 -0.08 -14.80
N CYS A 76 2.96 0.45 -13.93
CA CYS A 76 3.35 0.93 -12.60
C CYS A 76 3.88 -0.21 -11.73
N ILE A 77 3.17 -1.34 -11.70
CA ILE A 77 3.58 -2.54 -10.97
C ILE A 77 4.91 -3.07 -11.53
N GLU A 78 5.03 -3.21 -12.85
CA GLU A 78 6.24 -3.73 -13.50
C GLU A 78 7.46 -2.85 -13.27
N LYS A 79 7.31 -1.53 -13.33
CA LYS A 79 8.40 -0.60 -13.02
C LYS A 79 8.78 -0.66 -11.54
N ALA A 80 7.81 -0.82 -10.64
CA ALA A 80 8.07 -0.94 -9.21
C ALA A 80 8.88 -2.22 -8.91
N LEU A 81 8.51 -3.35 -9.51
CA LEU A 81 9.28 -4.61 -9.44
C LEU A 81 10.68 -4.47 -10.03
N SER A 82 10.80 -3.83 -11.20
CA SER A 82 12.10 -3.60 -11.83
C SER A 82 13.03 -2.70 -11.00
N GLN A 83 12.47 -1.71 -10.29
CA GLN A 83 13.26 -0.80 -9.45
C GLN A 83 13.64 -1.42 -8.11
N SER A 84 12.82 -2.33 -7.58
CA SER A 84 13.10 -3.05 -6.33
C SER A 84 13.98 -4.28 -6.52
N GLY A 85 14.04 -4.84 -7.74
CA GLY A 85 14.74 -6.10 -8.02
C GLY A 85 14.02 -7.33 -7.45
N VAL A 86 12.76 -7.18 -7.04
CA VAL A 86 11.94 -8.25 -6.46
C VAL A 86 11.36 -9.13 -7.57
N ALA A 87 11.42 -10.45 -7.38
CA ALA A 87 10.77 -11.41 -8.26
C ALA A 87 9.25 -11.41 -8.03
N ARG A 88 8.45 -11.60 -9.09
CA ARG A 88 6.97 -11.55 -9.01
C ARG A 88 6.42 -12.58 -8.03
N GLU A 89 7.10 -13.72 -7.94
CA GLU A 89 6.77 -14.88 -7.12
C GLU A 89 6.97 -14.62 -5.63
N ASP A 90 7.83 -13.65 -5.27
CA ASP A 90 8.07 -13.27 -3.88
C ASP A 90 7.00 -12.30 -3.33
N VAL A 91 6.22 -11.66 -4.20
CA VAL A 91 5.10 -10.80 -3.80
C VAL A 91 3.89 -11.66 -3.48
N ASN A 92 3.64 -11.91 -2.20
CA ASN A 92 2.54 -12.75 -1.73
C ASN A 92 1.41 -11.97 -1.02
N TYR A 93 1.53 -10.64 -0.92
CA TYR A 93 0.46 -9.80 -0.38
C TYR A 93 0.31 -8.50 -1.17
N ILE A 94 -0.92 -8.14 -1.51
CA ILE A 94 -1.27 -6.86 -2.14
C ILE A 94 -2.38 -6.18 -1.33
N ASN A 95 -2.11 -4.97 -0.87
CA ASN A 95 -3.15 -4.04 -0.45
C ASN A 95 -3.54 -3.21 -1.67
N ALA A 96 -4.66 -3.60 -2.28
CA ALA A 96 -5.21 -3.01 -3.49
C ALA A 96 -5.82 -1.64 -3.19
N HIS A 97 -5.86 -0.79 -4.22
CA HIS A 97 -6.53 0.49 -4.12
C HIS A 97 -8.06 0.28 -4.01
N ALA A 98 -8.68 -0.44 -4.94
CA ALA A 98 -10.09 -0.88 -4.96
C ALA A 98 -11.06 0.14 -4.33
N THR A 99 -11.47 1.13 -5.12
CA THR A 99 -12.30 2.26 -4.67
C THR A 99 -13.79 1.94 -4.63
N SER A 100 -14.16 0.66 -4.83
CA SER A 100 -15.55 0.23 -5.01
C SER A 100 -16.17 0.83 -6.28
N THR A 101 -15.35 1.07 -7.31
CA THR A 101 -15.81 1.50 -8.63
C THR A 101 -15.66 0.35 -9.61
N LEU A 102 -16.70 0.11 -10.42
CA LEU A 102 -16.73 -1.07 -11.30
C LEU A 102 -15.51 -1.13 -12.24
N SER A 103 -15.20 -0.03 -12.92
CA SER A 103 -14.07 0.03 -13.84
C SER A 103 -12.72 0.02 -13.11
N GLY A 104 -12.59 0.74 -11.99
CA GLY A 104 -11.34 0.82 -11.25
C GLY A 104 -10.94 -0.52 -10.64
N ASP A 105 -11.88 -1.19 -9.97
CA ASP A 105 -11.60 -2.43 -9.24
C ASP A 105 -11.32 -3.59 -10.22
N ILE A 106 -12.06 -3.69 -11.32
CA ILE A 106 -11.81 -4.71 -12.36
C ILE A 106 -10.46 -4.45 -13.05
N ASN A 107 -10.17 -3.22 -13.46
CA ASN A 107 -8.92 -2.92 -14.17
C ASN A 107 -7.70 -3.12 -13.27
N GLU A 108 -7.81 -2.80 -11.97
CA GLU A 108 -6.77 -3.13 -10.99
C GLU A 108 -6.59 -4.63 -10.83
N TYR A 109 -7.69 -5.37 -10.66
CA TYR A 109 -7.63 -6.82 -10.49
C TYR A 109 -7.00 -7.51 -11.70
N GLU A 110 -7.42 -7.18 -12.92
CA GLU A 110 -6.84 -7.70 -14.16
C GLU A 110 -5.35 -7.36 -14.29
N ALA A 111 -4.94 -6.15 -13.90
CA ALA A 111 -3.53 -5.78 -13.87
C ALA A 111 -2.73 -6.60 -12.85
N ILE A 112 -3.30 -6.89 -11.68
CA ILE A 112 -2.71 -7.77 -10.66
C ILE A 112 -2.58 -9.20 -11.21
N ILE A 113 -3.62 -9.76 -11.80
CA ILE A 113 -3.59 -11.12 -12.38
C ILE A 113 -2.59 -11.22 -13.52
N ARG A 114 -2.51 -10.21 -14.39
CA ARG A 114 -1.49 -10.14 -15.42
C ARG A 114 -0.07 -10.14 -14.85
N CYS A 115 0.13 -9.52 -13.69
CA CYS A 115 1.44 -9.43 -13.08
C CYS A 115 1.83 -10.62 -12.19
N PHE A 116 0.85 -11.25 -11.54
CA PHE A 116 1.07 -12.18 -10.42
C PHE A 116 0.15 -13.42 -10.45
N GLY A 117 -0.63 -13.63 -11.51
CA GLY A 117 -1.70 -14.64 -11.57
C GLY A 117 -1.25 -16.09 -11.36
N GLU A 118 0.04 -16.38 -11.57
CA GLU A 118 0.62 -17.70 -11.33
C GLU A 118 1.06 -17.92 -9.87
N ASN A 119 1.02 -16.88 -9.02
CA ASN A 119 1.40 -16.96 -7.62
C ASN A 119 0.24 -17.44 -6.74
N SER A 120 0.25 -18.73 -6.40
CA SER A 120 -0.78 -19.34 -5.54
C SER A 120 -0.77 -18.85 -4.08
N GLU A 121 0.32 -18.23 -3.62
CA GLU A 121 0.40 -17.66 -2.26
C GLU A 121 -0.19 -16.25 -2.17
N LEU A 122 -0.51 -15.63 -3.30
CA LEU A 122 -0.95 -14.25 -3.36
C LEU A 122 -2.27 -14.03 -2.61
N LYS A 123 -2.27 -13.04 -1.72
CA LYS A 123 -3.46 -12.55 -1.02
C LYS A 123 -3.70 -11.08 -1.29
N ILE A 124 -4.97 -10.71 -1.52
CA ILE A 124 -5.38 -9.37 -1.90
C ILE A 124 -6.48 -8.86 -0.96
N ASN A 125 -6.35 -7.64 -0.46
CA ASN A 125 -7.42 -6.95 0.25
C ASN A 125 -7.42 -5.45 -0.06
N SER A 126 -8.39 -4.71 0.47
CA SER A 126 -8.39 -3.25 0.42
C SER A 126 -8.86 -2.65 1.73
N THR A 127 -8.08 -1.69 2.24
CA THR A 127 -8.42 -0.95 3.47
C THR A 127 -9.74 -0.20 3.33
N LYS A 128 -10.12 0.18 2.10
CA LYS A 128 -11.32 0.98 1.84
C LYS A 128 -12.61 0.29 2.23
N SER A 129 -12.61 -1.05 2.26
CA SER A 129 -13.74 -1.84 2.77
C SER A 129 -14.10 -1.48 4.22
N MET A 130 -13.14 -1.03 5.03
CA MET A 130 -13.34 -0.71 6.46
C MET A 130 -13.40 0.79 6.74
N ILE A 131 -12.57 1.60 6.06
CA ILE A 131 -12.38 3.02 6.40
C ILE A 131 -12.83 3.99 5.29
N GLY A 132 -13.32 3.46 4.17
CA GLY A 132 -13.67 4.26 3.00
C GLY A 132 -12.46 4.83 2.26
N HIS A 133 -12.71 5.73 1.31
CA HIS A 133 -11.68 6.37 0.49
C HIS A 133 -11.26 7.73 1.06
N LEU A 134 -10.02 7.85 1.52
CA LEU A 134 -9.48 9.05 2.17
C LEU A 134 -8.86 10.05 1.19
N LEU A 135 -9.25 10.01 -0.09
CA LEU A 135 -8.70 10.84 -1.17
C LEU A 135 -7.15 10.83 -1.14
N GLY A 136 -6.50 11.99 -1.09
CA GLY A 136 -5.04 12.12 -1.09
C GLY A 136 -4.33 11.46 0.10
N ALA A 137 -5.03 11.16 1.20
CA ALA A 137 -4.44 10.44 2.33
C ALA A 137 -4.46 8.91 2.15
N SER A 138 -5.15 8.38 1.13
CA SER A 138 -5.34 6.94 0.96
C SER A 138 -4.01 6.21 0.81
N GLY A 139 -3.10 6.71 -0.03
CA GLY A 139 -1.78 6.08 -0.24
C GLY A 139 -0.96 5.91 1.04
N ALA A 140 -1.00 6.89 1.94
CA ALA A 140 -0.29 6.81 3.22
C ALA A 140 -0.92 5.77 4.16
N VAL A 141 -2.26 5.73 4.24
CA VAL A 141 -2.95 4.78 5.11
C VAL A 141 -2.87 3.35 4.59
N GLU A 142 -2.92 3.16 3.27
CA GLU A 142 -2.70 1.88 2.59
C GLU A 142 -1.29 1.34 2.89
N ALA A 143 -0.27 2.21 2.79
CA ALA A 143 1.10 1.85 3.12
C ALA A 143 1.26 1.47 4.61
N VAL A 144 0.69 2.25 5.52
CA VAL A 144 0.70 1.95 6.97
C VAL A 144 0.04 0.61 7.25
N ALA A 145 -1.14 0.35 6.70
CA ALA A 145 -1.83 -0.93 6.86
C ALA A 145 -1.01 -2.11 6.33
N THR A 146 -0.35 -1.92 5.20
CA THR A 146 0.56 -2.91 4.60
C THR A 146 1.74 -3.23 5.52
N VAL A 147 2.39 -2.21 6.07
CA VAL A 147 3.47 -2.38 7.04
C VAL A 147 2.99 -3.04 8.33
N LYS A 148 1.80 -2.69 8.83
CA LYS A 148 1.22 -3.36 10.00
C LYS A 148 0.90 -4.83 9.71
N ALA A 149 0.47 -5.17 8.50
CA ALA A 149 0.27 -6.56 8.10
C ALA A 149 1.60 -7.33 8.16
N ILE A 150 2.69 -6.77 7.60
CA ILE A 150 4.05 -7.33 7.68
C ILE A 150 4.44 -7.61 9.13
N GLN A 151 4.26 -6.63 10.02
CA GLN A 151 4.68 -6.77 11.42
C GLN A 151 3.87 -7.80 12.20
N THR A 152 2.59 -7.93 11.89
CA THR A 152 1.67 -8.72 12.71
C THR A 152 1.39 -10.09 12.13
N GLY A 153 1.66 -10.31 10.84
CA GLY A 153 1.25 -11.50 10.08
C GLY A 153 -0.27 -11.64 9.97
N TRP A 154 -1.02 -10.54 10.13
CA TRP A 154 -2.48 -10.52 9.99
C TRP A 154 -2.85 -9.64 8.80
N LEU A 155 -3.55 -10.22 7.83
CA LEU A 155 -4.19 -9.49 6.75
C LEU A 155 -5.57 -9.04 7.24
N HIS A 156 -5.90 -7.77 7.06
CA HIS A 156 -7.22 -7.28 7.42
C HIS A 156 -8.29 -7.82 6.45
N PRO A 157 -9.53 -7.98 6.90
CA PRO A 157 -10.62 -8.48 6.06
C PRO A 157 -11.05 -7.47 5.00
N ASN A 158 -11.75 -7.98 3.98
CA ASN A 158 -12.68 -7.21 3.17
C ASN A 158 -14.09 -7.36 3.77
N ILE A 159 -14.44 -6.54 4.76
CA ILE A 159 -15.61 -6.78 5.64
C ILE A 159 -16.96 -6.83 4.92
N ASN A 160 -17.07 -6.21 3.74
CA ASN A 160 -18.30 -6.15 2.95
C ASN A 160 -18.26 -7.04 1.71
N LEU A 161 -17.26 -7.91 1.57
CA LEU A 161 -17.12 -8.82 0.42
C LEU A 161 -18.01 -10.05 0.60
N GLU A 162 -19.16 -10.06 -0.07
CA GLU A 162 -20.09 -11.21 -0.07
C GLU A 162 -19.92 -12.04 -1.35
N ASN A 163 -20.17 -11.38 -2.49
CA ASN A 163 -20.17 -11.96 -3.83
C ASN A 163 -19.15 -11.22 -4.71
N PRO A 164 -17.96 -11.79 -4.97
CA PRO A 164 -17.00 -11.21 -5.90
C PRO A 164 -17.59 -11.08 -7.31
N ASP A 165 -17.12 -10.08 -8.06
CA ASP A 165 -17.52 -9.87 -9.46
C ASP A 165 -17.09 -11.03 -10.37
N VAL A 166 -17.73 -11.13 -11.54
CA VAL A 166 -17.43 -12.14 -12.55
C VAL A 166 -15.96 -12.02 -12.98
N GLY A 167 -15.22 -13.12 -12.90
CA GLY A 167 -13.78 -13.17 -13.24
C GLY A 167 -12.84 -12.99 -12.04
N VAL A 168 -13.36 -12.57 -10.88
CA VAL A 168 -12.56 -12.40 -9.67
C VAL A 168 -12.47 -13.71 -8.87
N ASP A 169 -11.27 -14.27 -8.76
CA ASP A 169 -11.01 -15.45 -7.93
C ASP A 169 -11.09 -15.11 -6.44
N LYS A 170 -12.14 -15.62 -5.80
CA LYS A 170 -12.38 -15.46 -4.36
C LYS A 170 -11.24 -16.00 -3.50
N ASN A 171 -10.47 -16.99 -3.96
CA ASN A 171 -9.40 -17.60 -3.15
C ASN A 171 -8.18 -16.69 -2.98
N MET A 172 -7.95 -15.80 -3.95
CA MET A 172 -6.92 -14.76 -3.88
C MET A 172 -7.31 -13.61 -2.97
N LEU A 173 -8.62 -13.36 -2.77
CA LEU A 173 -9.08 -12.30 -1.89
C LEU A 173 -9.06 -12.75 -0.43
N VAL A 174 -8.67 -11.85 0.47
CA VAL A 174 -8.94 -12.01 1.91
C VAL A 174 -10.44 -11.86 2.13
N GLY A 175 -11.07 -12.82 2.80
CA GLY A 175 -12.52 -12.83 3.00
C GLY A 175 -13.03 -11.76 3.98
N GLY A 176 -14.27 -11.95 4.44
CA GLY A 176 -14.91 -11.08 5.45
C GLY A 176 -14.27 -11.14 6.85
N THR A 177 -13.32 -12.04 7.06
CA THR A 177 -12.58 -12.20 8.32
C THR A 177 -11.07 -12.12 8.07
N LYS A 178 -10.32 -11.57 9.04
CA LYS A 178 -8.86 -11.48 8.94
C LYS A 178 -8.21 -12.85 8.73
N GLU A 179 -7.12 -12.88 7.96
CA GLU A 179 -6.37 -14.11 7.64
C GLU A 179 -4.91 -14.01 8.10
N ARG A 180 -4.31 -15.16 8.42
CA ARG A 180 -2.86 -15.25 8.69
C ARG A 180 -2.10 -15.36 7.38
N CYS A 181 -1.03 -14.59 7.25
CA CYS A 181 -0.10 -14.69 6.13
C CYS A 181 1.32 -14.38 6.63
N ASP A 182 2.27 -15.24 6.26
CA ASP A 182 3.70 -14.96 6.43
C ASP A 182 4.17 -14.18 5.21
N ILE A 183 4.20 -12.85 5.34
CA ILE A 183 4.43 -11.95 4.21
C ILE A 183 5.91 -11.96 3.84
N LYS A 184 6.22 -12.29 2.59
CA LYS A 184 7.58 -12.25 2.02
C LYS A 184 7.85 -10.85 1.47
N VAL A 185 7.01 -10.42 0.53
CA VAL A 185 6.97 -9.05 0.01
C VAL A 185 5.51 -8.63 -0.13
N ALA A 186 5.23 -7.42 0.32
CA ALA A 186 3.94 -6.78 0.16
C ALA A 186 4.01 -5.64 -0.85
N LEU A 187 2.96 -5.48 -1.65
CA LEU A 187 2.78 -4.36 -2.55
C LEU A 187 1.54 -3.55 -2.12
N SER A 188 1.67 -2.23 -2.08
CA SER A 188 0.56 -1.30 -1.81
C SER A 188 0.29 -0.49 -3.06
N ASN A 189 -0.92 -0.63 -3.62
CA ASN A 189 -1.38 0.14 -4.76
C ASN A 189 -2.16 1.36 -4.30
N SER A 190 -1.95 2.49 -4.99
CA SER A 190 -2.73 3.70 -4.81
C SER A 190 -2.90 4.43 -6.13
N PHE A 191 -4.15 4.69 -6.52
CA PHE A 191 -4.48 5.35 -7.77
C PHE A 191 -5.26 6.65 -7.52
N GLY A 192 -5.26 7.53 -8.51
CA GLY A 192 -5.90 8.82 -8.40
C GLY A 192 -6.37 9.35 -9.74
N PHE A 193 -7.26 10.33 -9.67
CA PHE A 193 -7.75 11.06 -10.84
C PHE A 193 -6.61 11.68 -11.65
N GLY A 194 -6.82 11.83 -12.95
CA GLY A 194 -5.80 12.20 -13.93
C GLY A 194 -4.94 11.02 -14.39
N GLY A 195 -5.36 9.79 -14.09
CA GLY A 195 -4.62 8.58 -14.42
C GLY A 195 -3.35 8.40 -13.59
N HIS A 196 -3.28 8.98 -12.39
CA HIS A 196 -2.12 8.83 -11.53
C HIS A 196 -2.10 7.43 -10.91
N ASN A 197 -1.03 6.68 -11.15
CA ASN A 197 -0.84 5.38 -10.52
C ASN A 197 0.43 5.36 -9.68
N SER A 198 0.38 4.67 -8.54
CA SER A 198 1.51 4.46 -7.65
C SER A 198 1.49 3.03 -7.11
N SER A 199 2.65 2.38 -7.13
CA SER A 199 2.85 1.05 -6.55
C SER A 199 4.15 1.03 -5.77
N ILE A 200 4.09 0.63 -4.51
CA ILE A 200 5.24 0.58 -3.61
C ILE A 200 5.37 -0.79 -2.97
N LEU A 201 6.61 -1.27 -2.75
CA LEU A 201 6.91 -2.58 -2.20
C LEU A 201 7.62 -2.49 -0.84
N PHE A 202 7.21 -3.37 0.07
CA PHE A 202 7.77 -3.51 1.40
C PHE A 202 8.11 -4.97 1.72
N ALA A 203 9.14 -5.21 2.52
CA ALA A 203 9.44 -6.53 3.08
C ALA A 203 9.60 -6.47 4.61
N PRO A 204 9.44 -7.62 5.31
CA PRO A 204 9.90 -7.75 6.68
C PRO A 204 11.39 -7.42 6.75
N TYR A 205 11.74 -6.56 7.70
CA TYR A 205 13.14 -6.28 7.99
C TYR A 205 13.78 -7.49 8.71
N LYS A 206 14.91 -7.97 8.20
CA LYS A 206 15.73 -9.02 8.81
C LYS A 206 17.05 -8.37 9.24
N ASP A 207 17.41 -8.48 10.51
CA ASP A 207 18.73 -8.08 11.00
C ASP A 207 19.79 -8.88 10.22
N GLN A 208 20.65 -8.19 9.48
CA GLN A 208 21.78 -8.78 8.75
C GLN A 208 22.96 -9.07 9.68
#